data_AF-A0A0L0M9E6-F1
#
_entry.id   AF-A0A0L0M9E6-F1
#
_cell.length_a   1.000
_cell.length_b   1.000
_cell.length_c   1.000
_cell.angle_alpha   90.00
_cell.angle_beta   90.00
_cell.angle_gamma   90.00
#
_symmetry.space_group_name_H-M   'P 1'
#
loop_
_entity.id
_entity.type
_entity.pdbx_description
1 polymer ?
#
loop_
_entity_poly.entity_id
_entity_poly.type
_entity_poly.pdbx_seq_one_letter_code
_entity_poly.pdbx_strand_id
1 'polypeptide(L)'
;MFLRKTIGFVLTIAIFAAAIIVGRLLWVHYMDDPWTRDGRVRADVVNVAPDVSGAVMQMPLHDNQLVKKGDLLMEIDPSHYQIAVEQAEANVAARAAELRMRREDAARRADMDSLVVSKEARENAAQTASTAAAQLQQAQAALDAAKLNLERTKVYSPVDGYVVGPSELVEVKGGKGPPEDRVSQNSQKQY
;
A
#
# COMPACT_ATOMS: atom_id res chain seq x y z
N MET A 1 -45.86 29.39 74.12
CA MET A 1 -46.50 29.28 72.79
C MET A 1 -45.51 29.28 71.62
N PHE A 2 -44.26 29.71 71.79
CA PHE A 2 -43.24 29.77 70.71
C PHE A 2 -42.57 28.43 70.37
N LEU A 3 -42.41 27.53 71.35
CA LEU A 3 -41.66 26.27 71.18
C LEU A 3 -42.32 25.27 70.22
N ARG A 4 -43.66 25.22 70.16
CA ARG A 4 -44.39 24.36 69.21
C ARG A 4 -44.31 24.88 67.77
N LYS A 5 -44.11 26.20 67.60
CA LYS A 5 -44.04 26.86 66.29
C LYS A 5 -42.64 26.74 65.67
N THR A 6 -41.59 26.77 66.49
CA THR A 6 -40.20 26.54 66.06
C THR A 6 -39.96 25.07 65.67
N ILE A 7 -40.56 24.12 66.40
CA ILE A 7 -40.47 22.68 66.05
C ILE A 7 -41.07 22.40 64.67
N GLY A 8 -42.24 22.97 64.36
CA GLY A 8 -42.85 22.82 63.04
C GLY A 8 -41.99 23.43 61.92
N PHE A 9 -41.39 24.59 62.16
CA PHE A 9 -40.52 25.26 61.20
C PHE A 9 -39.22 24.49 60.92
N VAL A 10 -38.59 23.92 61.96
CA VAL A 10 -37.40 23.06 61.82
C VAL A 10 -37.73 21.79 61.04
N LEU A 11 -38.90 21.21 61.26
CA LEU A 11 -39.36 20.02 60.52
C LEU A 11 -39.53 20.32 59.03
N THR A 12 -40.13 21.46 58.67
CA THR A 12 -40.28 21.87 57.26
C THR A 12 -38.92 22.11 56.59
N ILE A 13 -37.97 22.75 57.29
CA ILE A 13 -36.61 22.94 56.79
C ILE A 13 -35.89 21.60 56.58
N ALA A 14 -36.04 20.66 57.52
CA ALA A 14 -35.42 19.34 57.40
C ALA A 14 -35.96 18.55 56.20
N ILE A 15 -37.27 18.58 55.97
CA ILE A 15 -37.91 17.96 54.80
C ILE A 15 -37.42 18.62 53.50
N PHE A 16 -37.32 19.95 53.49
CA PHE A 16 -36.85 20.69 52.32
C PHE A 16 -35.37 20.38 52.01
N ALA A 17 -34.52 20.30 53.03
CA ALA A 17 -33.12 19.91 52.88
C ALA A 17 -32.98 18.47 52.36
N ALA A 18 -33.78 17.54 52.88
CA ALA A 18 -33.80 16.16 52.38
C ALA A 18 -34.22 16.08 50.90
N ALA A 19 -35.24 16.85 50.49
CA ALA A 19 -35.67 16.93 49.09
C ALA A 19 -34.55 17.47 48.17
N ILE A 20 -33.82 18.49 48.61
CA ILE A 20 -32.67 19.02 47.85
C ILE A 20 -31.56 17.97 47.73
N ILE A 21 -31.24 17.26 48.81
CA ILE A 21 -30.20 16.22 48.81
C ILE A 21 -30.58 15.08 47.87
N VAL A 22 -31.82 14.59 47.95
CA VAL A 22 -32.33 13.54 47.06
C VAL A 22 -32.33 14.02 45.60
N GLY A 23 -32.79 15.24 45.34
CA GLY A 23 -32.75 15.82 44.00
C GLY A 23 -31.33 15.93 43.44
N ARG A 24 -30.35 16.29 44.28
CA ARG A 24 -28.94 16.35 43.88
C ARG A 24 -28.35 14.97 43.64
N LEU A 25 -28.64 14.00 44.50
CA LEU A 25 -28.16 12.63 44.34
C LEU A 25 -28.71 12.00 43.05
N LEU A 26 -30.00 12.20 42.77
CA LEU A 26 -30.61 11.77 41.52
C LEU A 26 -30.01 12.49 40.32
N TRP A 27 -29.78 13.80 40.41
CA TRP A 27 -29.15 14.57 39.33
C TRP A 27 -27.76 14.05 38.99
N VAL A 28 -26.90 13.83 39.99
CA VAL A 28 -25.53 13.32 39.79
C VAL A 28 -25.57 11.90 39.21
N HIS A 29 -26.42 11.03 39.76
CA HIS A 29 -26.57 9.67 39.24
C HIS A 29 -27.09 9.61 37.79
N TYR A 30 -27.93 10.56 37.38
CA TYR A 30 -28.47 10.61 36.02
C TYR A 30 -27.57 11.35 35.02
N MET A 31 -26.69 12.24 35.48
CA MET A 31 -25.89 13.12 34.61
C MET A 31 -24.46 12.60 34.40
N ASP A 32 -23.92 11.75 35.28
CA ASP A 32 -22.56 11.22 35.16
C ASP A 32 -22.43 9.99 34.23
N ASP A 33 -23.56 9.46 33.73
CA ASP A 33 -23.59 8.43 32.67
C ASP A 33 -24.09 9.05 31.35
N PRO A 34 -23.26 9.81 30.61
CA PRO A 34 -23.61 10.27 29.28
C PRO A 34 -23.64 9.07 28.31
N TRP A 35 -24.76 8.35 28.30
CA TRP A 35 -25.06 7.30 27.33
C TRP A 35 -25.32 7.97 25.97
N THR A 36 -24.26 8.17 25.18
CA THR A 36 -24.42 8.52 23.77
C THR A 36 -24.40 7.22 22.99
N ARG A 37 -25.56 6.84 22.42
CA ARG A 37 -25.69 5.66 21.54
C ARG A 37 -24.72 5.69 20.35
N ASP A 38 -24.27 6.90 19.97
CA ASP A 38 -23.51 7.14 18.75
C ASP A 38 -22.10 7.69 19.06
N GLY A 39 -21.23 6.83 19.59
CA GLY A 39 -19.79 7.08 19.57
C GLY A 39 -19.25 6.85 18.15
N ARG A 40 -18.92 7.93 17.42
CA ARG A 40 -18.26 7.82 16.10
C ARG A 40 -16.75 7.96 16.27
N VAL A 41 -16.03 6.85 16.11
CA VAL A 41 -14.57 6.86 15.99
C VAL A 41 -14.22 7.08 14.53
N ARG A 42 -13.40 8.09 14.23
CA ARG A 42 -12.88 8.35 12.89
C ARG A 42 -11.53 7.64 12.76
N ALA A 43 -11.42 6.73 11.80
CA ALA A 43 -10.17 6.09 11.44
C ALA A 43 -9.80 6.48 10.01
N ASP A 44 -8.54 6.82 9.79
CA ASP A 44 -8.01 7.06 8.45
C ASP A 44 -7.62 5.70 7.84
N VAL A 45 -8.31 5.31 6.77
CA VAL A 45 -8.08 4.03 6.08
C VAL A 45 -7.19 4.28 4.88
N VAL A 46 -6.01 3.65 4.85
CA VAL A 46 -5.08 3.70 3.71
C VAL A 46 -5.20 2.39 2.94
N ASN A 47 -5.69 2.47 1.70
CA ASN A 47 -5.74 1.32 0.82
C ASN A 47 -4.35 1.08 0.21
N VAL A 48 -3.79 -0.10 0.45
CA VAL A 48 -2.51 -0.50 -0.12
C VAL A 48 -2.76 -1.54 -1.20
N ALA A 49 -2.36 -1.22 -2.43
CA ALA A 49 -2.47 -2.10 -3.59
C ALA A 49 -1.10 -2.27 -4.25
N PRO A 50 -0.81 -3.43 -4.85
CA PRO A 50 0.43 -3.62 -5.57
C PRO A 50 0.48 -2.81 -6.86
N ASP A 51 1.65 -2.23 -7.15
CA ASP A 51 1.94 -1.51 -8.40
C ASP A 51 2.16 -2.43 -9.61
N VAL A 52 2.34 -3.74 -9.37
CA VAL A 52 2.65 -4.74 -10.40
C VAL A 52 1.65 -5.89 -10.36
N SER A 53 1.30 -6.44 -11.52
CA SER A 53 0.36 -7.55 -11.63
C SER A 53 1.05 -8.89 -11.42
N GLY A 54 0.44 -9.79 -10.65
CA GLY A 54 0.91 -11.16 -10.51
C GLY A 54 0.08 -11.94 -9.49
N ALA A 55 0.37 -13.24 -9.37
CA ALA A 55 -0.22 -14.06 -8.32
C ALA A 55 0.40 -13.70 -6.97
N VAL A 56 -0.44 -13.51 -5.95
CA VAL A 56 0.02 -13.31 -4.57
C VAL A 56 0.59 -14.64 -4.07
N MET A 57 1.87 -14.64 -3.74
CA MET A 57 2.58 -15.85 -3.27
C MET A 57 2.40 -16.01 -1.76
N GLN A 58 2.56 -14.92 -1.02
CA GLN A 58 2.46 -14.91 0.45
C GLN A 58 1.82 -13.62 0.95
N MET A 59 0.99 -13.74 1.98
CA MET A 59 0.46 -12.63 2.76
C MET A 59 0.72 -12.93 4.24
N PRO A 60 1.86 -12.51 4.80
CA PRO A 60 2.26 -12.83 6.17
C PRO A 60 1.53 -11.98 7.22
N LEU A 61 0.26 -11.65 6.98
CA LEU A 61 -0.53 -10.78 7.84
C LEU A 61 -1.66 -11.56 8.50
N HIS A 62 -1.95 -11.17 9.75
CA HIS A 62 -3.12 -11.62 10.49
C HIS A 62 -4.06 -10.46 10.72
N ASP A 63 -5.35 -10.76 10.85
CA ASP A 63 -6.36 -9.75 11.15
C ASP A 63 -6.05 -9.03 12.46
N ASN A 64 -6.24 -7.71 12.45
CA ASN A 64 -6.01 -6.83 13.58
C ASN A 64 -4.55 -6.82 14.08
N GLN A 65 -3.60 -7.17 13.23
CA GLN A 65 -2.17 -7.07 13.52
C GLN A 65 -1.70 -5.62 13.45
N LEU A 66 -0.91 -5.20 14.44
CA LEU A 66 -0.18 -3.94 14.40
C LEU A 66 1.00 -4.08 13.42
N VAL A 67 1.02 -3.24 12.40
CA VAL A 67 2.12 -3.12 11.44
C VAL A 67 2.76 -1.74 11.57
N LYS A 68 4.06 -1.70 11.33
CA LYS A 68 4.83 -0.47 11.23
C LYS A 68 5.08 -0.13 9.78
N LYS A 69 5.38 1.13 9.53
CA LYS A 69 5.85 1.60 8.23
C LYS A 69 7.07 0.80 7.80
N GLY A 70 7.00 0.23 6.60
CA GLY A 70 8.04 -0.63 6.04
C GLY A 70 7.86 -2.12 6.32
N ASP A 71 6.84 -2.54 7.05
CA ASP A 71 6.53 -3.96 7.22
C ASP A 71 5.97 -4.55 5.93
N LEU A 72 6.40 -5.78 5.59
CA LEU A 72 5.93 -6.49 4.41
C LEU A 72 4.47 -6.92 4.60
N LEU A 73 3.60 -6.45 3.71
CA LEU A 73 2.17 -6.75 3.74
C LEU A 73 1.83 -7.95 2.85
N MET A 74 2.42 -7.99 1.66
CA MET A 74 2.23 -9.07 0.70
C MET A 74 3.41 -9.17 -0.25
N GLU A 75 3.62 -10.37 -0.77
CA GLU A 75 4.62 -10.69 -1.77
C GLU A 75 3.96 -11.35 -2.97
N ILE A 76 4.22 -10.77 -4.15
CA ILE A 76 3.83 -11.30 -5.46
C ILE A 76 4.93 -12.23 -5.95
N ASP A 77 4.57 -13.30 -6.66
CA ASP A 77 5.54 -14.21 -7.28
C ASP A 77 6.60 -13.43 -8.08
N PRO A 78 7.88 -13.42 -7.64
CA PRO A 78 8.92 -12.63 -8.26
C PRO A 78 9.54 -13.33 -9.48
N SER A 79 9.21 -14.60 -9.76
CA SER A 79 9.92 -15.44 -10.73
C SER A 79 9.97 -14.82 -12.13
N HIS A 80 8.84 -14.31 -12.62
CA HIS A 80 8.77 -13.64 -13.92
C HIS A 80 9.57 -12.34 -13.97
N TYR A 81 9.63 -11.61 -12.85
CA TYR A 81 10.36 -10.35 -12.74
C TYR A 81 11.87 -10.58 -12.64
N GLN A 82 12.31 -11.64 -11.97
CA GLN A 82 13.72 -12.04 -11.93
C GLN A 82 14.24 -12.39 -13.33
N ILE A 83 13.49 -13.19 -14.09
CA ILE A 83 13.83 -13.52 -15.48
C ILE A 83 13.89 -12.26 -16.35
N ALA A 84 12.96 -11.32 -16.15
CA ALA A 84 12.98 -10.05 -16.87
C ALA A 84 14.22 -9.20 -16.56
N VAL A 85 14.67 -9.18 -15.30
CA VAL A 85 15.93 -8.53 -14.91
C VAL A 85 17.11 -9.21 -15.60
N GLU A 86 17.23 -10.54 -15.50
CA GLU A 86 18.32 -11.29 -16.14
C GLU A 86 18.38 -11.05 -17.66
N GLN A 87 17.23 -11.03 -18.33
CA GLN A 87 17.13 -10.75 -19.76
C GLN A 87 17.57 -9.32 -20.11
N ALA A 88 17.25 -8.35 -19.26
CA ALA A 88 17.68 -6.97 -19.44
C ALA A 88 19.19 -6.81 -19.17
N GLU A 89 19.75 -7.50 -18.17
CA GLU A 89 21.19 -7.53 -17.89
C GLU A 89 21.97 -8.10 -19.08
N ALA A 90 21.48 -9.19 -19.67
CA ALA A 90 22.06 -9.76 -20.88
C ALA A 90 22.05 -8.78 -22.06
N ASN A 91 20.96 -8.01 -22.22
CA ASN A 91 20.86 -6.99 -23.27
C ASN A 91 21.85 -5.84 -23.03
N VAL A 92 21.99 -5.35 -21.78
CA VAL A 92 23.00 -4.36 -21.42
C VAL A 92 24.40 -4.86 -21.76
N ALA A 93 24.72 -6.11 -21.40
CA ALA A 93 26.01 -6.71 -21.72
C ALA A 93 26.27 -6.77 -23.24
N ALA A 94 25.27 -7.15 -24.03
CA ALA A 94 25.34 -7.18 -25.48
C ALA A 94 25.57 -5.78 -26.08
N ARG A 95 24.82 -4.76 -25.64
CA ARG A 95 24.98 -3.37 -26.10
C ARG A 95 26.31 -2.76 -25.66
N ALA A 96 26.81 -3.12 -24.49
CA ALA A 96 28.13 -2.69 -24.02
C ALA A 96 29.25 -3.27 -24.90
N ALA A 97 29.12 -4.54 -25.32
CA ALA A 97 30.06 -5.16 -26.25
C ALA A 97 30.00 -4.50 -27.64
N GLU A 98 28.80 -4.23 -28.15
CA GLU A 98 28.61 -3.52 -29.41
C GLU A 98 29.24 -2.12 -29.37
N LEU A 99 29.01 -1.36 -28.31
CA LEU A 99 29.61 -0.04 -28.12
C LEU A 99 31.15 -0.09 -28.11
N ARG A 100 31.74 -1.07 -27.41
CA ARG A 100 33.21 -1.25 -27.41
C ARG A 100 33.72 -1.46 -28.83
N MET A 101 33.13 -2.39 -29.58
CA MET A 101 33.50 -2.66 -30.97
C MET A 101 33.39 -1.41 -31.85
N ARG A 102 32.27 -0.66 -31.76
CA ARG A 102 32.07 0.55 -32.57
C ARG A 102 33.01 1.69 -32.19
N ARG A 103 33.34 1.84 -30.90
CA ARG A 103 34.32 2.83 -30.43
C ARG A 103 35.72 2.50 -30.92
N GLU A 104 36.11 1.23 -30.90
CA GLU A 104 37.40 0.79 -31.43
C GLU A 104 37.51 1.00 -32.95
N ASP A 105 36.45 0.72 -33.72
CA ASP A 105 36.42 1.01 -35.17
C ASP A 105 36.53 2.53 -35.43
N ALA A 106 35.78 3.35 -34.68
CA ALA A 106 35.87 4.81 -34.78
C ALA A 106 37.26 5.34 -34.44
N ALA A 107 37.88 4.85 -33.36
CA ALA A 107 39.22 5.23 -32.95
C ALA A 107 40.27 4.84 -34.01
N ARG A 108 40.17 3.62 -34.54
CA ARG A 108 41.07 3.14 -35.61
C ARG A 108 40.98 4.01 -36.86
N ARG A 109 39.77 4.36 -37.30
CA ARG A 109 39.58 5.22 -38.48
C ARG A 109 40.00 6.67 -38.23
N ALA A 110 39.92 7.15 -37.00
CA ALA A 110 40.39 8.49 -36.63
C ALA A 110 41.91 8.60 -36.73
N ASP A 111 42.64 7.53 -36.41
CA ASP A 111 44.12 7.46 -36.43
C ASP A 111 44.72 7.24 -37.83
N MET A 112 43.94 6.69 -38.78
CA MET A 112 44.41 6.49 -40.15
C MET A 112 44.66 7.82 -40.89
N ASP A 113 45.52 7.80 -41.92
CA ASP A 113 45.80 8.97 -42.75
C ASP A 113 44.57 9.38 -43.58
N SER A 114 44.44 10.68 -43.83
CA SER A 114 43.40 11.34 -44.63
C SER A 114 43.32 10.82 -46.08
N LEU A 115 44.43 10.30 -46.60
CA LEU A 115 44.51 9.67 -47.92
C LEU A 115 43.95 8.24 -47.95
N VAL A 116 43.81 7.59 -46.79
CA VAL A 116 43.34 6.19 -46.64
C VAL A 116 41.87 6.13 -46.25
N VAL A 117 41.41 7.06 -45.40
CA VAL A 117 40.02 7.14 -44.94
C VAL A 117 39.48 8.54 -45.13
N SER A 118 38.39 8.65 -45.90
CA SER A 118 37.70 9.92 -46.14
C SER A 118 37.14 10.52 -44.85
N LYS A 119 36.99 11.85 -44.83
CA LYS A 119 36.39 12.57 -43.68
C LYS A 119 34.98 12.04 -43.35
N GLU A 120 34.18 11.80 -44.38
CA GLU A 120 32.83 11.22 -44.25
C GLU A 120 32.86 9.85 -43.56
N ALA A 121 33.80 8.97 -43.93
CA ALA A 121 33.91 7.65 -43.31
C ALA A 121 34.31 7.70 -41.82
N ARG A 122 35.06 8.72 -41.41
CA ARG A 122 35.38 8.95 -39.98
C ARG A 122 34.17 9.47 -39.21
N GLU A 123 33.47 10.45 -39.77
CA GLU A 123 32.25 11.02 -39.19
C GLU A 123 31.16 9.95 -39.05
N ASN A 124 30.96 9.11 -40.06
CA ASN A 124 30.01 8.00 -40.01
C ASN A 124 30.38 6.98 -38.92
N ALA A 125 31.66 6.67 -38.73
CA ALA A 125 32.09 5.77 -37.67
C ALA A 125 31.89 6.37 -36.28
N ALA A 126 32.22 7.66 -36.09
CA ALA A 126 31.96 8.38 -34.85
C ALA A 126 30.47 8.43 -34.52
N GLN A 127 29.62 8.72 -35.52
CA GLN A 127 28.18 8.73 -35.37
C GLN A 127 27.63 7.35 -35.01
N THR A 128 28.14 6.28 -35.63
CA THR A 128 27.77 4.90 -35.30
C THR A 128 28.12 4.55 -33.85
N ALA A 129 29.30 4.97 -33.38
CA ALA A 129 29.70 4.79 -31.98
C ALA A 129 28.80 5.59 -31.01
N SER A 130 28.42 6.81 -31.40
CA SER A 130 27.47 7.63 -30.62
C SER A 130 26.09 6.97 -30.53
N THR A 131 25.57 6.43 -31.64
CA THR A 131 24.30 5.71 -31.66
C THR A 131 24.35 4.45 -30.79
N ALA A 132 25.45 3.70 -30.84
CA ALA A 132 25.64 2.53 -29.97
C ALA A 132 25.67 2.93 -28.47
N ALA A 133 26.20 4.11 -28.14
CA ALA A 133 26.20 4.62 -26.77
C ALA A 133 24.79 4.94 -26.28
N ALA A 134 23.98 5.57 -27.14
CA ALA A 134 22.56 5.82 -26.85
C ALA A 134 21.77 4.50 -26.67
N GLN A 135 22.05 3.49 -27.49
CA GLN A 135 21.43 2.16 -27.36
C GLN A 135 21.80 1.46 -26.04
N LEU A 136 23.05 1.59 -25.59
CA LEU A 136 23.46 1.09 -24.27
C LEU A 136 22.71 1.81 -23.15
N GLN A 137 22.59 3.14 -23.23
CA GLN A 137 21.84 3.92 -22.24
C GLN A 137 20.36 3.50 -22.20
N GLN A 138 19.74 3.27 -23.36
CA GLN A 138 18.38 2.75 -23.44
C GLN A 138 18.25 1.37 -22.79
N ALA A 139 19.21 0.46 -23.03
CA ALA A 139 19.22 -0.85 -22.41
C ALA A 139 19.38 -0.77 -20.88
N GLN A 140 20.22 0.15 -20.38
CA GLN A 140 20.37 0.39 -18.96
C GLN A 140 19.06 0.89 -18.32
N ALA A 141 18.37 1.84 -18.95
CA ALA A 141 17.08 2.31 -18.46
C ALA A 141 16.03 1.18 -18.42
N ALA A 142 16.05 0.28 -19.40
CA ALA A 142 15.18 -0.89 -19.40
C ALA A 142 15.51 -1.87 -18.26
N LEU A 143 16.80 -2.05 -17.93
CA LEU A 143 17.24 -2.84 -16.79
C LEU A 143 16.77 -2.21 -15.47
N ASP A 144 16.92 -0.90 -15.31
CA ASP A 144 16.51 -0.20 -14.10
C ASP A 144 14.98 -0.31 -13.91
N ALA A 145 14.20 -0.22 -15.00
CA ALA A 145 12.76 -0.45 -14.97
C ALA A 145 12.40 -1.88 -14.55
N ALA A 146 13.12 -2.89 -15.07
CA ALA A 146 12.91 -4.29 -14.68
C ALA A 146 13.23 -4.52 -13.19
N LYS A 147 14.31 -3.92 -12.68
CA LYS A 147 14.69 -3.97 -11.25
C LYS A 147 13.64 -3.33 -10.36
N LEU A 148 13.13 -2.16 -10.74
CA LEU A 148 12.06 -1.49 -10.01
C LEU A 148 10.79 -2.35 -9.95
N ASN A 149 10.43 -3.01 -11.06
CA ASN A 149 9.28 -3.91 -11.07
C ASN A 149 9.49 -5.12 -10.16
N LEU A 150 10.72 -5.68 -10.12
CA LEU A 150 11.07 -6.75 -9.18
C LEU A 150 10.98 -6.28 -7.72
N GLU A 151 11.44 -5.08 -7.40
CA GLU A 151 11.32 -4.52 -6.03
C GLU A 151 9.85 -4.33 -5.64
N ARG A 152 9.02 -3.87 -6.58
CA ARG A 152 7.58 -3.67 -6.38
C ARG A 152 6.76 -4.96 -6.22
N THR A 153 7.36 -6.13 -6.41
CA THR A 153 6.71 -7.41 -6.05
C THR A 153 6.49 -7.52 -4.54
N LYS A 154 7.25 -6.79 -3.74
CA LYS A 154 7.11 -6.71 -2.28
C LYS A 154 6.39 -5.43 -1.91
N VAL A 155 5.20 -5.58 -1.32
CA VAL A 155 4.36 -4.45 -0.93
C VAL A 155 4.54 -4.20 0.55
N TYR A 156 4.92 -2.97 0.91
CA TYR A 156 5.21 -2.56 2.28
C TYR A 156 4.16 -1.60 2.84
N SER A 157 4.02 -1.55 4.17
CA SER A 157 3.13 -0.58 4.81
C SER A 157 3.66 0.84 4.67
N PRO A 158 2.86 1.80 4.17
CA PRO A 158 3.28 3.20 4.08
C PRO A 158 3.22 3.93 5.45
N VAL A 159 2.45 3.39 6.40
CA VAL A 159 2.15 4.00 7.70
C VAL A 159 2.16 2.97 8.83
N ASP A 160 2.26 3.45 10.06
CA ASP A 160 2.00 2.64 11.25
C ASP A 160 0.50 2.51 11.46
N GLY A 161 0.00 1.31 11.76
CA GLY A 161 -1.44 1.11 11.95
C GLY A 161 -1.83 -0.35 12.18
N TYR A 162 -3.14 -0.58 12.23
CA TYR A 162 -3.69 -1.92 12.34
C TYR A 162 -4.19 -2.39 10.97
N VAL A 163 -3.83 -3.61 10.60
CA VAL A 163 -4.40 -4.27 9.43
C VAL A 163 -5.81 -4.70 9.77
N VAL A 164 -6.79 -4.03 9.17
CA VAL A 164 -8.15 -4.54 9.13
C VAL A 164 -8.18 -5.56 8.00
N GLY A 165 -8.61 -6.78 8.31
CA GLY A 165 -8.39 -7.99 7.52
C GLY A 165 -8.65 -7.86 6.02
N PRO A 166 -8.08 -8.78 5.21
CA PRO A 166 -8.29 -8.77 3.77
C PRO A 166 -9.79 -8.82 3.52
N SER A 167 -10.33 -7.80 2.84
CA SER A 167 -11.70 -7.86 2.32
C SER A 167 -11.71 -8.95 1.25
N GLU A 168 -11.92 -10.19 1.71
CA GLU A 168 -12.30 -11.40 1.00
C GLU A 168 -12.27 -11.26 -0.52
N LEU A 169 -11.16 -11.65 -1.15
CA LEU A 169 -11.10 -11.92 -2.59
C LEU A 169 -10.08 -13.03 -2.88
N VAL A 170 -10.43 -14.27 -2.55
CA VAL A 170 -10.01 -15.46 -3.32
C VAL A 170 -11.09 -16.53 -3.23
N GLU A 171 -12.01 -16.56 -4.20
CA GLU A 171 -12.64 -17.82 -4.63
C GLU A 171 -12.28 -18.05 -6.10
N VAL A 172 -11.18 -18.74 -6.34
CA VAL A 172 -10.93 -19.40 -7.64
C VAL A 172 -11.09 -20.90 -7.40
N LYS A 173 -12.32 -21.40 -7.57
CA LYS A 173 -12.61 -22.84 -7.52
C LYS A 173 -13.10 -23.34 -8.88
N GLY A 174 -12.16 -23.60 -9.78
CA GLY A 174 -12.42 -24.40 -10.98
C GLY A 174 -12.24 -25.89 -10.69
N GLY A 175 -13.33 -26.63 -10.43
CA GLY A 175 -13.28 -28.10 -10.33
C GLY A 175 -14.49 -28.83 -9.72
N LYS A 176 -15.56 -28.98 -10.51
CA LYS A 176 -16.60 -30.05 -10.55
C LYS A 176 -17.25 -30.61 -9.26
N GLY A 177 -18.55 -30.31 -9.09
CA GLY A 177 -19.56 -31.11 -8.35
C GLY A 177 -20.96 -30.44 -8.43
N PRO A 178 -22.08 -31.14 -8.76
CA PRO A 178 -23.41 -30.52 -8.93
C PRO A 178 -24.30 -30.71 -7.65
N PRO A 179 -25.56 -30.22 -7.59
CA PRO A 179 -25.92 -28.97 -6.92
C PRO A 179 -26.96 -29.19 -5.79
N GLU A 180 -26.69 -28.75 -4.56
CA GLU A 180 -27.71 -28.78 -3.50
C GLU A 180 -27.72 -27.49 -2.67
N ASP A 181 -28.80 -26.75 -2.90
CA ASP A 181 -29.71 -26.33 -1.84
C ASP A 181 -29.19 -25.26 -0.86
N ARG A 182 -28.96 -24.04 -1.37
CA ARG A 182 -29.02 -22.82 -0.56
C ARG A 182 -29.65 -21.66 -1.31
N VAL A 183 -30.96 -21.76 -1.57
CA VAL A 183 -31.81 -20.58 -1.68
C VAL A 183 -32.90 -20.72 -0.62
N SER A 184 -32.56 -20.32 0.60
CA SER A 184 -33.52 -20.08 1.65
C SER A 184 -33.21 -18.73 2.28
N GLN A 185 -34.17 -17.82 2.12
CA GLN A 185 -34.48 -16.70 3.02
C GLN A 185 -33.54 -15.50 3.03
N ASN A 186 -33.88 -14.49 2.23
CA ASN A 186 -34.39 -13.19 2.72
C ASN A 186 -34.73 -12.33 1.49
N SER A 187 -35.98 -12.31 1.02
CA SER A 187 -37.07 -11.49 1.56
C SER A 187 -36.71 -10.01 1.71
N GLN A 188 -37.22 -9.24 0.74
CA GLN A 188 -37.90 -7.97 0.91
C GLN A 188 -37.31 -6.94 1.89
N LYS A 189 -36.99 -5.76 1.35
CA LYS A 189 -37.72 -4.50 1.61
C LYS A 189 -36.99 -3.35 0.89
N GLN A 190 -37.67 -2.67 -0.03
CA GLN A 190 -38.14 -1.26 0.13
C GLN A 190 -37.01 -0.24 0.00
N TYR A 191 -37.02 0.79 -0.84
CA TYR A 191 -38.04 1.47 -1.66
C TYR A 191 -37.36 2.04 -2.90
#